data_AF-Q6N6T5-F1
#
_entry.id   AF-Q6N6T5-F1
#
_cell.length_a   1.000
_cell.length_b   1.000
_cell.length_c   1.000
_cell.angle_alpha   90.00
_cell.angle_beta   90.00
_cell.angle_gamma   90.00
#
_symmetry.space_group_name_H-M   'P 1'
#
loop_
_entity.id
_entity.type
_entity.pdbx_description
1 polymer ?
#
loop_
_entity_poly.entity_id
_entity_poly.type
_entity_poly.pdbx_seq_one_letter_code
_entity_poly.pdbx_strand_id
1 'polypeptide(L)'
;MISKRPDIYTQHDKAFSAVSAYVVLNSANERVATVALKFPCDGAGRLYAYVHWVGLEMVRGWAGGYGYDKRSAACASAARRIAIGNLTGDEWTNRRHEATAFVEALEKDSGEDWTRQLEAAGFKVFQAV
;
A
#
# COMPACT_ATOMS: atom_id res chain seq x y z
N MET A 1 -42.13 -12.95 -10.25
CA MET A 1 -41.37 -11.82 -9.68
C MET A 1 -40.08 -11.69 -10.46
N ILE A 2 -39.87 -10.57 -11.18
CA ILE A 2 -38.58 -10.31 -11.82
C ILE A 2 -37.63 -9.85 -10.72
N SER A 3 -36.64 -10.67 -10.37
CA SER A 3 -35.56 -10.29 -9.46
C SER A 3 -34.82 -9.10 -10.09
N LYS A 4 -34.99 -7.92 -9.49
CA LYS A 4 -34.32 -6.70 -9.94
C LYS A 4 -32.83 -6.90 -9.67
N ARG A 5 -32.03 -7.08 -10.73
CA ARG A 5 -30.58 -7.14 -10.60
C ARG A 5 -30.10 -5.89 -9.86
N PRO A 6 -29.20 -6.02 -8.87
CA PRO A 6 -28.64 -4.84 -8.21
C PRO A 6 -28.00 -3.94 -9.25
N ASP A 7 -28.22 -2.64 -9.12
CA ASP A 7 -27.64 -1.66 -10.03
C ASP A 7 -26.09 -1.72 -9.95
N ILE A 8 -25.41 -1.24 -10.99
CA ILE A 8 -23.95 -1.33 -11.09
C ILE A 8 -23.22 -0.57 -9.96
N TYR A 9 -23.78 0.55 -9.48
CA TYR A 9 -23.22 1.31 -8.36
C TYR A 9 -23.30 0.51 -7.05
N THR A 10 -24.43 -0.15 -6.79
CA THR A 10 -24.56 -1.07 -5.66
C THR A 10 -23.54 -2.22 -5.71
N GLN A 11 -23.24 -2.74 -6.91
CA GLN A 11 -22.22 -3.79 -7.08
C GLN A 11 -20.81 -3.24 -6.84
N HIS A 12 -20.52 -2.05 -7.36
CA HIS A 12 -19.25 -1.36 -7.16
C HIS A 12 -18.99 -1.09 -5.67
N ASP A 13 -19.96 -0.51 -4.96
CA ASP A 13 -19.83 -0.20 -3.54
C ASP A 13 -19.54 -1.46 -2.74
N LYS A 14 -20.27 -2.55 -2.99
CA LYS A 14 -20.01 -3.83 -2.30
C LYS A 14 -18.62 -4.40 -2.57
N ALA A 15 -18.07 -4.18 -3.77
CA ALA A 15 -16.76 -4.69 -4.15
C ALA A 15 -15.61 -3.86 -3.56
N PHE A 16 -15.76 -2.53 -3.48
CA PHE A 16 -14.65 -1.62 -3.20
C PHE A 16 -14.80 -0.80 -1.92
N SER A 17 -15.96 -0.79 -1.24
CA SER A 17 -16.17 0.03 -0.03
C SER A 17 -15.22 -0.27 1.12
N ALA A 18 -14.65 -1.47 1.13
CA ALA A 18 -13.71 -1.92 2.15
C ALA A 18 -12.27 -1.98 1.63
N VAL A 19 -11.97 -1.34 0.49
CA VAL A 19 -10.65 -1.33 -0.11
C VAL A 19 -10.26 0.09 -0.48
N SER A 20 -8.99 0.43 -0.28
CA SER A 20 -8.37 1.60 -0.91
C SER A 20 -7.12 1.16 -1.63
N ALA A 21 -6.83 1.78 -2.77
CA ALA A 21 -5.64 1.47 -3.55
C ALA A 21 -4.90 2.76 -3.90
N TYR A 22 -3.57 2.67 -3.92
CA TYR A 22 -2.69 3.79 -4.13
C TYR A 22 -1.60 3.43 -5.14
N VAL A 23 -1.29 4.39 -6.00
CA VAL A 23 -0.17 4.34 -6.94
C VAL A 23 0.92 5.27 -6.41
N VAL A 24 2.15 4.77 -6.40
CA VAL A 24 3.32 5.52 -5.94
C VAL A 24 4.22 5.80 -7.13
N LEU A 25 4.52 7.08 -7.36
CA LEU A 25 5.43 7.53 -8.40
C LEU A 25 6.74 8.03 -7.80
N ASN A 26 7.84 7.85 -8.52
CA ASN A 26 9.11 8.51 -8.22
C ASN A 26 9.11 9.98 -8.68
N SER A 27 10.24 10.67 -8.49
CA SER A 27 10.43 12.06 -8.90
C SER A 27 10.31 12.27 -10.42
N ALA A 28 10.63 11.24 -11.21
CA ALA A 28 10.50 11.20 -12.67
C ALA A 28 9.05 10.91 -13.16
N ASN A 29 8.08 10.79 -12.25
CA ASN A 29 6.69 10.41 -12.53
C ASN A 29 6.51 8.97 -13.05
N GLU A 30 7.49 8.09 -12.81
CA GLU A 30 7.38 6.68 -13.14
C GLU A 30 6.70 5.94 -12.00
N ARG A 31 5.78 5.03 -12.32
CA ARG A 31 5.15 4.16 -11.32
C ARG A 31 6.17 3.16 -10.80
N VAL A 32 6.49 3.26 -9.51
CA VAL A 32 7.45 2.39 -8.83
C VAL A 32 6.80 1.43 -7.84
N ALA A 33 5.64 1.77 -7.29
CA ALA A 33 4.95 0.89 -6.35
C ALA A 33 3.42 0.99 -6.41
N THR A 34 2.77 0.03 -5.75
CA THR A 34 1.33 0.02 -5.50
C THR A 34 1.08 -0.47 -4.10
N VAL A 35 0.18 0.22 -3.39
CA VAL A 35 -0.25 -0.13 -2.04
C VAL A 35 -1.76 -0.31 -2.06
N ALA A 36 -2.25 -1.45 -1.61
CA ALA A 36 -3.68 -1.70 -1.45
C ALA A 36 -4.01 -2.05 0.00
N LEU A 37 -5.01 -1.39 0.56
CA LEU A 37 -5.49 -1.60 1.92
C LEU A 37 -6.84 -2.30 1.87
N LYS A 38 -7.01 -3.36 2.64
CA LYS A 38 -8.31 -4.02 2.86
C LYS A 38 -8.73 -3.84 4.31
N PHE A 39 -9.81 -3.10 4.50
CA PHE A 39 -10.37 -2.76 5.81
C PHE A 39 -11.23 -3.91 6.34
N PRO A 40 -11.22 -4.16 7.67
CA PRO A 40 -12.16 -5.08 8.28
C PRO A 40 -13.56 -4.45 8.33
N CYS A 41 -14.61 -5.26 8.22
CA CYS A 41 -15.99 -4.76 8.23
C CYS A 41 -16.43 -4.19 9.59
N ASP A 42 -15.81 -4.65 10.67
CA ASP A 42 -16.17 -4.32 12.06
C ASP A 42 -15.32 -3.21 12.67
N GLY A 43 -14.36 -2.65 11.91
CA GLY A 43 -13.43 -1.63 12.39
C GLY A 43 -12.41 -2.11 13.45
N ALA A 44 -12.59 -3.26 14.09
CA ALA A 44 -11.69 -3.81 15.13
C ALA A 44 -10.81 -4.96 14.62
N GLY A 45 -11.24 -5.62 13.55
CA GLY A 45 -10.54 -6.72 12.90
C GLY A 45 -9.23 -6.31 12.23
N ARG A 46 -8.67 -7.26 11.47
CA ARG A 46 -7.39 -7.08 10.78
C ARG A 46 -7.57 -6.18 9.54
N LEU A 47 -6.83 -5.08 9.52
CA LEU A 47 -6.54 -4.33 8.31
C LEU A 47 -5.34 -5.01 7.63
N TYR A 48 -5.48 -5.30 6.34
CA TYR A 48 -4.40 -5.86 5.53
C TYR A 48 -3.83 -4.80 4.60
N ALA A 49 -2.51 -4.78 4.45
CA ALA A 49 -1.82 -3.99 3.44
C ALA A 49 -1.11 -4.93 2.47
N TYR A 50 -1.34 -4.73 1.17
CA TYR A 50 -0.63 -5.39 0.08
C TYR A 50 0.28 -4.35 -0.54
N VAL A 51 1.59 -4.60 -0.51
CA VAL A 51 2.59 -3.66 -1.01
C VAL A 51 3.38 -4.35 -2.11
N HIS A 52 3.44 -3.70 -3.26
CA HIS A 52 4.16 -4.19 -4.43
C HIS A 52 5.11 -3.12 -4.91
N TRP A 53 6.40 -3.35 -4.75
CA TRP A 53 7.43 -2.63 -5.49
C TRP A 53 7.58 -3.29 -6.87
N VAL A 54 7.47 -2.50 -7.94
CA VAL A 54 7.48 -3.03 -9.31
C VAL A 54 8.79 -3.76 -9.59
N GLY A 55 8.66 -5.01 -10.06
CA GLY A 55 9.80 -5.90 -10.31
C GLY A 55 10.14 -6.83 -9.15
N LEU A 56 9.45 -6.72 -8.01
CA LEU A 56 9.54 -7.66 -6.89
C LEU A 56 8.21 -8.39 -6.68
N GLU A 57 8.27 -9.49 -5.92
CA GLU A 57 7.04 -10.16 -5.47
C GLU A 57 6.26 -9.23 -4.53
N MET A 58 4.93 -9.18 -4.72
CA MET A 58 4.04 -8.45 -3.82
C MET A 58 4.02 -9.10 -2.44
N VAL A 59 4.09 -8.29 -1.40
CA VAL A 59 4.07 -8.75 -0.01
C VAL A 59 2.84 -8.25 0.72
N ARG A 60 2.50 -8.92 1.82
CA ARG A 60 1.35 -8.58 2.65
C ARG A 60 1.74 -8.38 4.11
N GLY A 61 1.25 -7.29 4.68
CA GLY A 61 1.26 -6.98 6.11
C GLY A 61 -0.15 -6.89 6.69
N TRP A 62 -0.25 -6.81 8.01
CA TRP A 62 -1.52 -6.60 8.69
C TRP A 62 -1.33 -5.89 10.04
N ALA A 63 -2.41 -5.25 10.50
CA ALA A 63 -2.54 -4.65 11.83
C ALA A 63 -3.96 -4.88 12.38
N GLY A 64 -4.13 -4.99 13.71
CA GLY A 64 -5.42 -5.26 14.36
C GLY A 64 -5.56 -4.54 15.70
N GLY A 65 -6.73 -4.60 16.35
CA GLY A 65 -6.99 -3.85 17.58
C GLY A 65 -7.49 -2.42 17.30
N TYR A 66 -7.37 -1.52 18.28
CA TYR A 66 -7.97 -0.18 18.28
C TYR A 66 -7.03 0.89 18.85
N GLY A 67 -7.32 2.16 18.56
CA GLY A 67 -6.67 3.31 19.21
C GLY A 67 -5.37 3.82 18.56
N TYR A 68 -5.03 3.36 17.36
CA TYR A 68 -3.84 3.80 16.63
C TYR A 68 -4.04 3.71 15.10
N ASP A 69 -3.09 4.25 14.34
CA ASP A 69 -3.11 4.20 12.87
C ASP A 69 -2.76 2.80 12.33
N LYS A 70 -3.82 2.01 12.09
CA LYS A 70 -3.69 0.67 11.52
C LYS A 70 -3.22 0.66 10.07
N ARG A 71 -3.39 1.75 9.31
CA ARG A 71 -2.94 1.80 7.92
C ARG A 71 -1.42 1.79 7.90
N SER A 72 -0.81 2.72 8.62
CA SER A 72 0.64 2.82 8.72
C SER A 72 1.26 1.58 9.34
N ALA A 73 0.68 1.03 10.41
CA ALA A 73 1.17 -0.20 11.02
C ALA A 73 1.11 -1.41 10.07
N ALA A 74 0.04 -1.56 9.27
CA ALA A 74 -0.06 -2.64 8.30
C ALA A 74 0.93 -2.46 7.14
N CYS A 75 1.13 -1.22 6.68
CA CYS A 75 2.12 -0.87 5.66
C CYS A 75 3.55 -1.15 6.15
N ALA A 76 3.91 -0.73 7.35
CA ALA A 76 5.20 -1.03 7.96
C ALA A 76 5.41 -2.54 8.15
N SER A 77 4.36 -3.26 8.55
CA SER A 77 4.37 -4.73 8.60
C SER A 77 4.66 -5.33 7.22
N ALA A 78 4.07 -4.80 6.15
CA ALA A 78 4.32 -5.26 4.78
C ALA A 78 5.73 -4.91 4.30
N ALA A 79 6.21 -3.69 4.56
CA ALA A 79 7.51 -3.17 4.13
C ALA A 79 8.67 -4.07 4.55
N ARG A 80 8.66 -4.54 5.81
CA ARG A 80 9.67 -5.45 6.40
C ARG A 80 9.82 -6.79 5.66
N ARG A 81 8.88 -7.11 4.77
CA ARG A 81 8.87 -8.36 4.01
C ARG A 81 9.40 -8.17 2.57
N ILE A 82 9.62 -6.93 2.12
CA ILE A 82 10.09 -6.64 0.77
C ILE A 82 11.54 -7.10 0.62
N ALA A 83 11.78 -8.03 -0.28
CA ALA A 83 13.12 -8.60 -0.53
C ALA A 83 13.92 -7.74 -1.53
N ILE A 84 14.33 -6.53 -1.14
CA ILE A 84 15.15 -5.61 -1.96
C ILE A 84 16.49 -6.26 -2.39
N GLY A 85 16.98 -7.22 -1.59
CA GLY A 85 18.13 -8.08 -1.92
C GLY A 85 18.01 -8.78 -3.29
N ASN A 86 16.78 -9.04 -3.74
CA ASN A 86 16.51 -9.76 -4.98
C ASN A 86 16.53 -8.86 -6.23
N LEU A 87 16.67 -7.54 -6.08
CA LEU A 87 16.96 -6.65 -7.20
C LEU A 87 18.44 -6.83 -7.60
N THR A 88 18.70 -7.54 -8.70
CA THR A 88 20.05 -7.88 -9.19
C THR A 88 20.32 -7.30 -10.58
N GLY A 89 21.55 -6.85 -10.82
CA GLY A 89 22.02 -6.33 -12.11
C GLY A 89 22.30 -4.82 -12.08
N ASP A 90 23.18 -4.35 -12.98
CA ASP A 90 23.68 -2.96 -12.97
C ASP A 90 22.59 -1.92 -13.22
N GLU A 91 21.59 -2.25 -14.07
CA GLU A 91 20.40 -1.42 -14.32
C GLU A 91 19.55 -1.18 -13.07
N TRP A 92 19.73 -1.97 -12.02
CA TRP A 92 18.90 -1.93 -10.81
C TRP A 92 19.53 -1.15 -9.67
N THR A 93 20.73 -0.61 -9.81
CA THR A 93 21.40 0.12 -8.71
C THR A 93 20.58 1.34 -8.26
N ASN A 94 20.12 2.17 -9.21
CA ASN A 94 19.26 3.32 -8.90
C ASN A 94 17.91 2.87 -8.34
N ARG A 95 17.29 1.86 -8.94
CA ARG A 95 16.02 1.28 -8.45
C ARG A 95 16.15 0.66 -7.07
N ARG A 96 17.34 0.16 -6.70
CA ARG A 96 17.62 -0.38 -5.38
C ARG A 96 17.66 0.73 -4.34
N HIS A 97 18.32 1.85 -4.65
CA HIS A 97 18.29 3.02 -3.76
C HIS A 97 16.85 3.55 -3.56
N GLU A 98 16.06 3.66 -4.65
CA GLU A 98 14.66 4.06 -4.54
C GLU A 98 13.82 3.05 -3.74
N ALA A 99 14.00 1.75 -3.98
CA ALA A 99 13.30 0.69 -3.23
C ALA A 99 13.66 0.74 -1.74
N THR A 100 14.93 0.97 -1.41
CA THR A 100 15.39 1.13 -0.03
C THR A 100 14.75 2.35 0.61
N ALA A 101 14.79 3.52 -0.03
CA ALA A 101 14.15 4.72 0.49
C ALA A 101 12.64 4.54 0.69
N PHE A 102 11.97 3.83 -0.23
CA PHE A 102 10.56 3.48 -0.10
C PHE A 102 10.30 2.60 1.12
N VAL A 103 11.08 1.53 1.32
CA VAL A 103 10.91 0.62 2.47
C VAL A 103 11.20 1.34 3.78
N GLU A 104 12.30 2.09 3.86
CA GLU A 104 12.66 2.86 5.05
C GLU A 104 11.59 3.89 5.42
N ALA A 105 11.01 4.57 4.44
CA ALA A 105 9.90 5.49 4.66
C ALA A 105 8.64 4.77 5.14
N LEU A 106 8.31 3.62 4.55
CA LEU A 106 7.11 2.86 4.90
C LEU A 106 7.21 2.15 6.26
N GLU A 107 8.43 1.85 6.72
CA GLU A 107 8.69 1.24 8.03
C GLU A 107 8.64 2.22 9.21
N LYS A 108 8.73 3.53 8.95
CA LYS A 108 8.67 4.56 9.98
C LYS A 108 7.28 4.57 10.64
N ASP A 109 7.27 4.22 11.92
CA ASP A 109 6.09 4.30 12.78
C ASP A 109 6.29 5.46 13.78
N SER A 110 6.31 6.69 13.25
CA SER A 110 6.53 7.91 14.03
C SER A 110 5.25 8.68 14.35
N GLY A 111 4.08 8.05 14.17
CA GLY A 111 2.76 8.67 14.36
C GLY A 111 2.28 9.56 13.20
N GLU A 112 3.09 9.74 12.16
CA GLU A 112 2.63 10.33 10.90
C GLU A 112 2.06 9.26 9.97
N ASP A 113 1.10 9.67 9.12
CA ASP A 113 0.51 8.78 8.12
C ASP A 113 1.56 8.32 7.09
N TRP A 114 1.52 7.04 6.73
CA TRP A 114 2.48 6.42 5.81
C TRP A 114 2.59 7.12 4.45
N THR A 115 1.55 7.78 3.94
CA THR A 115 1.66 8.53 2.68
C THR A 115 2.54 9.76 2.86
N ARG A 116 2.46 10.44 4.02
CA ARG A 116 3.32 11.57 4.34
C ARG A 116 4.78 11.17 4.45
N GLN A 117 5.05 9.99 5.01
CA GLN A 117 6.42 9.45 5.07
C GLN A 117 6.99 9.20 3.67
N LEU A 118 6.18 8.64 2.76
CA LEU A 118 6.59 8.46 1.36
C LEU A 118 6.78 9.80 0.64
N GLU A 119 5.88 10.76 0.85
CA GLU A 119 6.02 12.12 0.29
C GLU A 119 7.28 12.81 0.78
N ALA A 120 7.60 12.71 2.07
CA ALA A 120 8.83 13.23 2.66
C ALA A 120 10.10 12.55 2.11
N ALA A 121 10.00 11.29 1.67
CA ALA A 121 11.06 10.57 0.98
C ALA A 121 11.14 10.90 -0.54
N GLY A 122 10.31 11.82 -1.04
CA GLY A 122 10.36 12.29 -2.43
C GLY A 122 9.45 11.53 -3.39
N PHE A 123 8.59 10.64 -2.90
CA PHE A 123 7.58 9.97 -3.72
C PHE A 123 6.31 10.81 -3.87
N LYS A 124 5.51 10.49 -4.88
CA LYS A 124 4.15 11.02 -5.04
C LYS A 124 3.17 9.88 -4.85
N VAL A 125 2.17 10.08 -3.99
CA VAL A 125 1.16 9.06 -3.68
C VAL A 125 -0.19 9.51 -4.21
N PHE A 126 -0.82 8.70 -5.06
CA PHE A 126 -2.14 8.98 -5.64
C PHE A 126 -3.12 7.89 -5.24
N GLN A 127 -4.28 8.27 -4.72
CA GLN A 127 -5.37 7.33 -4.49
C GLN A 127 -6.02 6.96 -5.84
N ALA A 128 -6.17 5.66 -6.08
CA ALA A 128 -6.73 5.09 -7.29
C ALA A 128 -8.10 4.43 -7.08
N VAL A 129 -8.43 4.07 -5.84
CA VAL A 129 -9.72 3.53 -5.39
C VAL A 129 -10.08 4.13 -4.05
#